data_AF-A0A024TMJ8-F1
#
_entry.id   AF-A0A024TMJ8-F1
#
_cell.length_a   1.000
_cell.length_b   1.000
_cell.length_c   1.000
_cell.angle_alpha   90.00
_cell.angle_beta   90.00
_cell.angle_gamma   90.00
#
_symmetry.space_group_name_H-M   'P 1'
#
loop_
_entity.id
_entity.type
_entity.pdbx_description
1 polymer ?
#
loop_
_entity_poly.entity_id
_entity_poly.type
_entity_poly.pdbx_seq_one_letter_code
_entity_poly.pdbx_strand_id
1 'polypeptide(L)'
;MDDFSLTSPVWADVTRVPQDDGPNPAAPISYSKHFQEVMDLFRAVLLLDEHSERTLVLSTAAIECNAANYTAWHFRRKVLASLNADLYDELEFTRQHALESPKNYQIWHHRREIVERLQDSSLELAFVGEALTDDQKNYHAWSYRQWVVKHFSLWDGELAFVDEMLLLDMRNNSAWNHRWFAIHHMHARDVPADIRAREIQVAVSYIRRAPHNESPWNYLRGYLRSSHDIDVAPIHRMAEEIYAEHPTTCIFAANLLVDLHVAASTPDSLDKAKEILHALAATDPIRAPYWTHRLDRLPAVRVDAH
;
A
#
# COMPACT_ATOMS: atom_id res chain seq x y z
N MET A 1 23.05 -27.60 -8.18
CA MET A 1 23.95 -27.74 -7.01
C MET A 1 25.10 -26.81 -7.34
N ASP A 2 24.84 -25.52 -7.23
CA ASP A 2 25.64 -24.50 -7.89
C ASP A 2 26.71 -24.09 -6.91
N ASP A 3 27.82 -24.82 -6.95
CA ASP A 3 28.91 -24.65 -6.01
C ASP A 3 29.71 -23.40 -6.37
N PHE A 4 29.52 -22.34 -5.58
CA PHE A 4 30.29 -21.08 -5.66
C PHE A 4 31.58 -21.14 -4.85
N SER A 5 32.02 -22.31 -4.38
CA SER A 5 33.27 -22.47 -3.60
C SER A 5 34.50 -22.02 -4.37
N LEU A 6 35.57 -21.70 -3.64
CA LEU A 6 36.89 -21.35 -4.21
C LEU A 6 37.46 -22.40 -5.19
N THR A 7 37.01 -23.66 -5.10
CA THR A 7 37.46 -24.77 -5.94
C THR A 7 36.53 -25.07 -7.11
N SER A 8 35.49 -24.27 -7.30
CA SER A 8 34.51 -24.47 -8.38
C SER A 8 35.19 -24.40 -9.75
N PRO A 9 35.14 -25.47 -10.57
CA PRO A 9 35.76 -25.47 -11.89
C PRO A 9 35.07 -24.51 -12.87
N VAL A 10 33.79 -24.18 -12.61
CA VAL A 10 32.98 -23.25 -13.42
C VAL A 10 33.53 -21.82 -13.34
N TRP A 11 34.20 -21.47 -12.24
CA TRP A 11 34.70 -20.13 -11.94
C TRP A 11 36.22 -20.04 -11.89
N ALA A 12 36.93 -21.08 -12.33
CA ALA A 12 38.39 -21.16 -12.24
C ALA A 12 39.12 -20.09 -13.09
N ASP A 13 38.44 -19.54 -14.10
CA ASP A 13 38.92 -18.47 -14.98
C ASP A 13 38.67 -17.06 -14.42
N VAL A 14 37.90 -16.92 -13.34
CA VAL A 14 37.53 -15.62 -12.77
C VAL A 14 38.26 -15.40 -11.44
N THR A 15 39.10 -14.36 -11.41
CA THR A 15 39.72 -13.90 -10.16
C THR A 15 38.68 -13.18 -9.30
N ARG A 16 38.37 -13.75 -8.14
CA ARG A 16 37.47 -13.19 -7.13
C ARG A 16 37.95 -11.84 -6.60
N VAL A 17 37.01 -10.95 -6.30
CA VAL A 17 37.30 -9.60 -5.82
C VAL A 17 36.71 -9.42 -4.41
N PRO A 18 37.55 -9.43 -3.36
CA PRO A 18 37.10 -9.18 -1.98
C PRO A 18 36.44 -7.82 -1.82
N GLN A 19 35.59 -7.69 -0.80
CA GLN A 19 35.10 -6.38 -0.38
C GLN A 19 36.24 -5.58 0.27
N ASP A 20 36.43 -4.34 -0.17
CA ASP A 20 37.37 -3.40 0.44
C ASP A 20 36.64 -2.44 1.39
N ASP A 21 36.62 -2.76 2.68
CA ASP A 21 36.09 -1.89 3.74
C ASP A 21 37.16 -0.95 4.34
N GLY A 22 38.35 -0.91 3.74
CA GLY A 22 39.50 -0.15 4.22
C GLY A 22 40.18 -0.75 5.46
N PRO A 23 41.23 -0.09 5.98
CA PRO A 23 42.05 -0.62 7.07
C PRO A 23 41.36 -0.57 8.45
N ASN A 24 40.34 0.27 8.62
CA ASN A 24 39.59 0.45 9.88
C ASN A 24 38.08 0.51 9.57
N PRO A 25 37.44 -0.64 9.32
CA PRO A 25 36.06 -0.67 8.84
C PRO A 25 35.08 -0.17 9.90
N ALA A 26 34.14 0.68 9.49
CA ALA A 26 33.01 1.09 10.33
C ALA A 26 31.85 0.11 10.15
N ALA A 27 31.39 -0.51 11.24
CA ALA A 27 30.33 -1.52 11.24
C ALA A 27 30.61 -2.73 10.32
N PRO A 28 31.76 -3.42 10.44
CA PRO A 28 32.05 -4.60 9.65
C PRO A 28 31.04 -5.71 9.96
N ILE A 29 30.55 -6.36 8.92
CA ILE A 29 29.66 -7.52 9.06
C ILE A 29 30.50 -8.78 9.02
N SER A 30 30.33 -9.65 10.02
CA SER A 30 30.95 -10.98 10.02
C SER A 30 30.17 -11.91 9.09
N TYR A 31 30.48 -11.85 7.80
CA TYR A 31 29.80 -12.64 6.77
C TYR A 31 30.11 -14.14 6.88
N SER A 32 29.13 -14.98 6.55
CA SER A 32 29.38 -16.42 6.37
C SER A 32 30.33 -16.68 5.20
N LYS A 33 31.00 -17.83 5.20
CA LYS A 33 31.89 -18.23 4.10
C LYS A 33 31.17 -18.22 2.74
N HIS A 34 29.96 -18.79 2.70
CA HIS A 34 29.14 -18.83 1.48
C HIS A 34 28.82 -17.41 0.96
N PHE A 35 28.42 -16.49 1.85
CA PHE A 35 28.15 -15.11 1.46
C PHE A 35 29.39 -14.44 0.86
N GLN A 36 30.55 -14.60 1.50
CA GLN A 36 31.81 -14.06 0.99
C GLN A 36 32.14 -14.64 -0.40
N GLU A 37 32.06 -15.96 -0.56
CA GLU A 37 32.35 -16.64 -1.82
C GLU A 37 31.46 -16.14 -2.96
N VAL A 38 30.14 -16.06 -2.74
CA VAL A 38 29.18 -15.55 -3.73
C VAL A 38 29.45 -14.08 -4.05
N MET A 39 29.61 -13.23 -3.04
CA MET A 39 29.73 -11.78 -3.25
C MET A 39 31.09 -11.37 -3.84
N ASP A 40 32.16 -12.12 -3.56
CA ASP A 40 33.47 -11.90 -4.18
C ASP A 40 33.46 -12.25 -5.67
N LEU A 41 32.76 -13.32 -6.06
CA LEU A 41 32.50 -13.63 -7.47
C LEU A 41 31.61 -12.58 -8.11
N PHE A 42 30.53 -12.19 -7.42
CA PHE A 42 29.59 -11.18 -7.93
C PHE A 42 30.30 -9.86 -8.24
N ARG A 43 31.20 -9.40 -7.35
CA ARG A 43 32.05 -8.22 -7.59
C ARG A 43 32.96 -8.42 -8.81
N ALA A 44 33.56 -9.59 -8.97
CA ALA A 44 34.44 -9.89 -10.10
C ALA A 44 33.68 -9.81 -11.44
N VAL A 45 32.54 -10.51 -11.58
CA VAL A 45 31.76 -10.49 -12.83
C VAL A 45 31.17 -9.10 -13.12
N LEU A 46 30.84 -8.34 -12.08
CA LEU A 46 30.35 -6.96 -12.22
C LEU A 46 31.45 -6.05 -12.80
N LEU A 47 32.70 -6.19 -12.34
CA LEU A 47 33.84 -5.42 -12.87
C LEU A 47 34.23 -5.83 -14.29
N LEU A 48 34.06 -7.11 -14.62
CA LEU A 48 34.29 -7.63 -15.98
C LEU A 48 33.13 -7.31 -16.94
N ASP A 49 31.99 -6.84 -16.44
CA ASP A 49 30.72 -6.73 -17.16
C ASP A 49 30.32 -8.04 -17.87
N GLU A 50 30.56 -9.18 -17.21
CA GLU A 50 30.34 -10.50 -17.81
C GLU A 50 28.84 -10.82 -17.88
N HIS A 51 28.30 -10.87 -19.10
CA HIS A 51 26.90 -11.26 -19.35
C HIS A 51 26.83 -12.70 -19.89
N SER A 52 26.66 -13.66 -18.99
CA SER A 52 26.65 -15.10 -19.30
C SER A 52 25.56 -15.85 -18.51
N GLU A 53 25.23 -17.07 -18.92
CA GLU A 53 24.31 -17.94 -18.18
C GLU A 53 24.79 -18.22 -16.75
N ARG A 54 26.11 -18.43 -16.55
CA ARG A 54 26.66 -18.62 -15.19
C ARG A 54 26.56 -17.34 -14.36
N THR A 55 26.66 -16.16 -14.96
CA THR A 55 26.39 -14.90 -14.26
C THR A 55 24.93 -14.79 -13.84
N LEU A 56 23.99 -15.25 -14.68
CA LEU A 56 22.58 -15.26 -14.33
C LEU A 56 22.33 -16.13 -13.09
N VAL A 57 22.90 -17.34 -13.06
CA VAL A 57 22.87 -18.24 -11.89
C VAL A 57 23.52 -17.60 -10.65
N LEU A 58 24.70 -16.97 -10.81
CA LEU A 58 25.38 -16.26 -9.72
C LEU A 58 24.54 -15.09 -9.17
N SER A 59 23.81 -14.38 -10.03
CA SER A 59 22.95 -13.29 -9.60
C SER A 59 21.79 -13.78 -8.72
N THR A 60 21.26 -14.98 -8.98
CA THR A 60 20.30 -15.65 -8.09
C THR A 60 20.90 -15.85 -6.70
N ALA A 61 22.08 -16.47 -6.61
CA ALA A 61 22.73 -16.70 -5.32
C ALA A 61 23.08 -15.40 -4.58
N ALA A 62 23.45 -14.35 -5.30
CA ALA A 62 23.69 -13.02 -4.71
C ALA A 62 22.40 -12.41 -4.13
N ILE A 63 21.26 -12.60 -4.81
CA ILE A 63 19.93 -12.19 -4.34
C ILE A 63 19.49 -13.03 -3.14
N GLU A 64 19.72 -14.34 -3.14
CA GLU A 64 19.42 -15.21 -1.99
C GLU A 64 20.27 -14.85 -0.77
N CYS A 65 21.53 -14.46 -0.97
CA CYS A 65 22.40 -13.94 0.08
C CYS A 65 21.89 -12.61 0.65
N ASN A 66 21.36 -11.72 -0.19
CA ASN A 66 20.77 -10.45 0.22
C ASN A 66 19.82 -9.90 -0.83
N ALA A 67 18.52 -10.18 -0.67
CA ALA A 67 17.51 -9.74 -1.62
C ALA A 67 17.36 -8.21 -1.67
N ALA A 68 17.87 -7.46 -0.70
CA ALA A 68 17.85 -6.00 -0.72
C ALA A 68 18.99 -5.38 -1.55
N ASN A 69 19.93 -6.19 -2.05
CA ASN A 69 21.05 -5.73 -2.87
C ASN A 69 20.57 -5.30 -4.27
N TYR A 70 20.21 -4.02 -4.42
CA TYR A 70 19.71 -3.46 -5.67
C TYR A 70 20.71 -3.55 -6.83
N THR A 71 22.02 -3.64 -6.56
CA THR A 71 23.05 -3.82 -7.58
C THR A 71 22.95 -5.20 -8.22
N ALA A 72 22.70 -6.25 -7.42
CA ALA A 72 22.47 -7.60 -7.94
C ALA A 72 21.25 -7.65 -8.86
N TRP A 73 20.14 -7.04 -8.45
CA TRP A 73 18.93 -6.93 -9.28
C TRP A 73 19.13 -6.15 -10.57
N HIS A 74 19.85 -5.03 -10.51
CA HIS A 74 20.17 -4.23 -11.69
C HIS A 74 21.05 -5.03 -12.67
N PHE A 75 22.11 -5.68 -12.18
CA PHE A 75 23.00 -6.46 -13.02
C PHE A 75 22.30 -7.67 -13.62
N ARG A 76 21.45 -8.37 -12.85
CA ARG A 76 20.57 -9.43 -13.35
C ARG A 76 19.74 -8.98 -14.56
N ARG A 77 19.12 -7.78 -14.49
CA ARG A 77 18.35 -7.23 -15.63
C ARG A 77 19.19 -6.95 -16.88
N LYS A 78 20.48 -6.58 -16.72
CA LYS A 78 21.42 -6.41 -17.85
C LYS A 78 21.77 -7.77 -18.47
N VAL A 79 22.02 -8.77 -17.62
CA VAL A 79 22.37 -10.14 -18.04
C VAL A 79 21.18 -10.76 -18.80
N LEU A 80 19.97 -10.72 -18.24
CA LEU A 80 18.74 -11.18 -18.90
C LEU A 80 18.56 -10.57 -20.30
N ALA A 81 18.76 -9.25 -20.42
CA ALA A 81 18.64 -8.55 -21.69
C ALA A 81 19.71 -8.99 -22.70
N SER A 82 20.94 -9.21 -22.24
CA SER A 82 22.07 -9.59 -23.11
C SER A 82 21.97 -11.04 -23.59
N LEU A 83 21.41 -11.92 -22.76
CA LEU A 83 21.15 -13.31 -23.11
C LEU A 83 19.89 -13.49 -23.95
N ASN A 84 19.05 -12.45 -24.08
CA ASN A 84 17.70 -12.56 -24.65
C ASN A 84 16.91 -13.70 -23.98
N ALA A 85 17.01 -13.75 -22.64
CA ALA A 85 16.39 -14.79 -21.82
C ALA A 85 14.85 -14.75 -21.93
N ASP A 86 14.21 -15.90 -21.70
CA ASP A 86 12.75 -15.96 -21.58
C ASP A 86 12.31 -15.23 -20.32
N LEU A 87 11.56 -14.15 -20.49
CA LEU A 87 11.10 -13.32 -19.39
C LEU A 87 9.93 -13.96 -18.62
N TYR A 88 9.26 -14.99 -19.15
CA TYR A 88 8.24 -15.74 -18.40
C TYR A 88 8.88 -16.61 -17.31
N ASP A 89 10.05 -17.19 -17.57
CA ASP A 89 10.84 -17.88 -16.54
C ASP A 89 11.23 -16.90 -15.43
N GLU A 90 11.57 -15.65 -15.78
CA GLU A 90 11.86 -14.61 -14.80
C GLU A 90 10.61 -14.15 -14.01
N LEU A 91 9.43 -14.17 -14.63
CA LEU A 91 8.17 -13.95 -13.90
C LEU A 91 7.92 -15.06 -12.86
N GLU A 92 8.22 -16.31 -13.16
CA GLU A 92 8.13 -17.39 -12.17
C GLU A 92 9.19 -17.24 -11.07
N PHE A 93 10.42 -16.88 -11.43
CA PHE A 93 11.47 -16.56 -10.46
C PHE A 93 11.03 -15.46 -9.48
N THR A 94 10.51 -14.34 -10.00
CA THR A 94 10.02 -13.25 -9.14
C THR A 94 8.79 -13.64 -8.32
N ARG A 95 7.91 -14.50 -8.84
CA ARG A 95 6.75 -15.01 -8.09
C ARG A 95 7.20 -15.76 -6.84
N GLN A 96 8.11 -16.73 -7.00
CA GLN A 96 8.65 -17.53 -5.89
C GLN A 96 9.30 -16.64 -4.82
N HIS A 97 10.21 -15.75 -5.25
CA HIS A 97 10.93 -14.88 -4.32
C HIS A 97 10.03 -13.82 -3.66
N ALA A 98 9.00 -13.33 -4.34
CA ALA A 98 8.06 -12.37 -3.77
C ALA A 98 7.21 -13.02 -2.68
N LEU A 99 6.85 -14.30 -2.80
CA LEU A 99 6.09 -15.00 -1.76
C LEU A 99 6.96 -15.33 -0.55
N GLU A 100 8.25 -15.62 -0.75
CA GLU A 100 9.23 -15.85 0.33
C GLU A 100 9.63 -14.56 1.05
N SER A 101 9.81 -13.46 0.31
CA SER A 101 10.25 -12.15 0.82
C SER A 101 9.30 -11.01 0.39
N PRO A 102 8.04 -11.02 0.84
CA PRO A 102 6.97 -10.17 0.31
C PRO A 102 7.11 -8.68 0.63
N LYS A 103 8.03 -8.31 1.52
CA LYS A 103 8.30 -6.92 1.95
C LYS A 103 9.60 -6.35 1.36
N ASN A 104 10.10 -6.95 0.29
CA ASN A 104 11.32 -6.52 -0.40
C ASN A 104 11.00 -5.58 -1.58
N TYR A 105 11.50 -4.35 -1.55
CA TYR A 105 11.26 -3.36 -2.62
C TYR A 105 11.79 -3.81 -3.98
N GLN A 106 12.96 -4.45 -4.02
CA GLN A 106 13.67 -4.77 -5.24
C GLN A 106 12.96 -5.85 -6.05
N ILE A 107 12.34 -6.84 -5.40
CA ILE A 107 11.58 -7.91 -6.08
C ILE A 107 10.37 -7.32 -6.81
N TRP A 108 9.56 -6.51 -6.12
CA TRP A 108 8.37 -5.89 -6.74
C TRP A 108 8.74 -4.92 -7.87
N HIS A 109 9.84 -4.17 -7.70
CA HIS A 109 10.34 -3.31 -8.76
C HIS A 109 10.91 -4.11 -9.94
N HIS A 110 11.63 -5.21 -9.68
CA HIS A 110 12.16 -6.08 -10.72
C HIS A 110 11.02 -6.71 -11.51
N ARG A 111 10.00 -7.27 -10.84
CA ARG A 111 8.81 -7.82 -11.52
C ARG A 111 8.13 -6.77 -12.40
N ARG A 112 7.97 -5.54 -11.89
CA ARG A 112 7.44 -4.42 -12.69
C ARG A 112 8.24 -4.20 -13.98
N GLU A 113 9.56 -4.13 -13.90
CA GLU A 113 10.44 -3.95 -15.07
C GLU A 113 10.32 -5.11 -16.07
N ILE A 114 10.19 -6.35 -15.59
CA ILE A 114 9.99 -7.52 -16.46
C ILE A 114 8.65 -7.44 -17.18
N VAL A 115 7.57 -7.11 -16.48
CA VAL A 115 6.23 -6.91 -17.07
C VAL A 115 6.21 -5.73 -18.04
N GLU A 116 6.90 -4.62 -17.74
CA GLU A 116 7.04 -3.49 -18.66
C GLU A 116 7.80 -3.87 -19.94
N ARG A 117 8.78 -4.78 -19.86
CA ARG A 117 9.48 -5.29 -21.07
C ARG A 117 8.62 -6.25 -21.87
N LEU A 118 7.88 -7.13 -21.20
CA LEU A 118 6.98 -8.09 -21.83
C LEU A 118 5.75 -7.43 -22.46
N GLN A 119 5.29 -6.30 -21.90
CA GLN A 119 3.99 -5.70 -22.22
C GLN A 119 2.82 -6.70 -22.07
N ASP A 120 2.96 -7.67 -21.16
CA ASP A 120 1.94 -8.66 -20.84
C ASP A 120 1.64 -8.65 -19.33
N SER A 121 0.38 -8.42 -18.98
CA SER A 121 -0.13 -8.39 -17.61
C SER A 121 -1.00 -9.59 -17.25
N SER A 122 -1.07 -10.61 -18.12
CA SER A 122 -1.97 -11.76 -18.01
C SER A 122 -1.87 -12.54 -16.69
N LEU A 123 -0.69 -12.55 -16.06
CA LEU A 123 -0.42 -13.27 -14.81
C LEU A 123 -0.57 -12.41 -13.55
N GLU A 124 -0.65 -11.07 -13.71
CA GLU A 124 -0.36 -10.16 -12.61
C GLU A 124 -1.47 -10.06 -11.58
N LEU A 125 -2.73 -9.98 -12.02
CA LEU A 125 -3.85 -9.88 -11.07
C LEU A 125 -4.03 -11.16 -10.25
N ALA A 126 -3.72 -12.32 -10.84
CA ALA A 126 -3.74 -13.62 -10.16
C ALA A 126 -2.60 -13.72 -9.14
N PHE A 127 -1.37 -13.36 -9.52
CA PHE A 127 -0.22 -13.31 -8.62
C PHE A 127 -0.45 -12.37 -7.43
N VAL A 128 -0.99 -11.16 -7.68
CA VAL A 128 -1.31 -10.25 -6.57
C VAL A 128 -2.41 -10.80 -5.68
N GLY A 129 -3.40 -11.51 -6.24
CA GLY A 129 -4.41 -12.22 -5.45
C GLY A 129 -3.79 -13.28 -4.53
N GLU A 130 -2.81 -14.03 -5.02
CA GLU A 130 -2.02 -14.99 -4.22
C GLU A 130 -1.28 -14.26 -3.08
N ALA A 131 -0.51 -13.21 -3.39
CA ALA A 131 0.24 -12.46 -2.40
C ALA A 131 -0.66 -11.80 -1.31
N LEU A 132 -1.87 -11.37 -1.68
CA LEU A 132 -2.84 -10.78 -0.75
C LEU A 132 -3.62 -11.83 0.03
N THR A 133 -3.64 -13.09 -0.40
CA THR A 133 -4.18 -14.19 0.41
C THR A 133 -3.33 -14.41 1.66
N ASP A 134 -2.00 -14.36 1.51
CA ASP A 134 -1.05 -14.55 2.61
C ASP A 134 -0.93 -13.31 3.52
N ASP A 135 -0.89 -12.11 2.94
CA ASP A 135 -0.89 -10.84 3.68
C ASP A 135 -1.83 -9.82 3.01
N GLN A 136 -3.09 -9.80 3.46
CA GLN A 136 -4.15 -8.92 2.94
C GLN A 136 -3.83 -7.42 3.04
N LYS A 137 -2.81 -7.04 3.81
CA LYS A 137 -2.40 -5.65 4.04
C LYS A 137 -1.00 -5.35 3.47
N ASN A 138 -0.45 -6.25 2.66
CA ASN A 138 0.84 -6.05 2.02
C ASN A 138 0.82 -4.78 1.13
N TYR A 139 1.57 -3.77 1.55
CA TYR A 139 1.62 -2.48 0.87
C TYR A 139 2.20 -2.58 -0.55
N HIS A 140 3.20 -3.43 -0.75
CA HIS A 140 3.82 -3.61 -2.06
C HIS A 140 2.87 -4.28 -3.04
N ALA A 141 2.14 -5.32 -2.61
CA ALA A 141 1.15 -6.00 -3.43
C ALA A 141 0.01 -5.06 -3.86
N TRP A 142 -0.54 -4.26 -2.93
CA TRP A 142 -1.56 -3.26 -3.27
C TRP A 142 -1.02 -2.17 -4.21
N SER A 143 0.17 -1.64 -3.94
CA SER A 143 0.82 -0.64 -4.80
C SER A 143 1.08 -1.19 -6.20
N TYR A 144 1.57 -2.43 -6.29
CA TYR A 144 1.80 -3.13 -7.55
C TYR A 144 0.49 -3.37 -8.30
N ARG A 145 -0.59 -3.81 -7.62
CA ARG A 145 -1.92 -3.94 -8.23
C ARG A 145 -2.40 -2.63 -8.85
N GLN A 146 -2.29 -1.52 -8.12
CA GLN A 146 -2.68 -0.20 -8.62
C GLN A 146 -1.89 0.19 -9.87
N TRP A 147 -0.58 -0.10 -9.88
CA TRP A 147 0.25 0.11 -11.06
C TRP A 147 -0.22 -0.75 -12.24
N VAL A 148 -0.38 -2.07 -12.06
CA VAL A 148 -0.84 -3.01 -13.11
C VAL A 148 -2.16 -2.55 -13.70
N VAL A 149 -3.16 -2.34 -12.84
CA VAL A 149 -4.51 -1.91 -13.23
C VAL A 149 -4.48 -0.61 -14.01
N LYS A 150 -3.70 0.38 -13.55
CA LYS A 150 -3.60 1.67 -14.21
C LYS A 150 -2.82 1.59 -15.53
N HIS A 151 -1.71 0.87 -15.56
CA HIS A 151 -0.81 0.81 -16.72
C HIS A 151 -1.48 0.06 -17.88
N PHE A 152 -2.17 -1.04 -17.59
CA PHE A 152 -2.83 -1.89 -18.59
C PHE A 152 -4.33 -1.63 -18.71
N SER A 153 -4.87 -0.63 -18.01
CA SER A 153 -6.31 -0.28 -18.00
C SER A 153 -7.24 -1.43 -17.59
N LEU A 154 -6.80 -2.27 -16.64
CA LEU A 154 -7.53 -3.45 -16.17
C LEU A 154 -8.51 -3.11 -15.04
N TRP A 155 -9.49 -2.26 -15.34
CA TRP A 155 -10.46 -1.79 -14.34
C TRP A 155 -11.61 -2.79 -14.10
N ASP A 156 -11.90 -3.63 -15.08
CA ASP A 156 -12.97 -4.62 -15.01
C ASP A 156 -12.69 -5.64 -13.89
N GLY A 157 -13.68 -5.86 -13.03
CA GLY A 157 -13.56 -6.79 -11.90
C GLY A 157 -12.91 -6.22 -10.63
N GLU A 158 -12.29 -5.04 -10.67
CA GLU A 158 -11.59 -4.49 -9.49
C GLU A 158 -12.54 -4.20 -8.31
N LEU A 159 -13.76 -3.75 -8.58
CA LEU A 159 -14.75 -3.54 -7.51
C LEU A 159 -15.22 -4.87 -6.91
N ALA A 160 -15.37 -5.93 -7.72
CA ALA A 160 -15.71 -7.26 -7.23
C ALA A 160 -14.59 -7.83 -6.35
N PHE A 161 -13.33 -7.66 -6.76
CA PHE A 161 -12.17 -8.02 -5.95
C PHE A 161 -12.14 -7.27 -4.60
N VAL A 162 -12.41 -5.97 -4.61
CA VAL A 162 -12.53 -5.18 -3.38
C VAL A 162 -13.66 -5.70 -2.49
N ASP A 163 -14.82 -6.01 -3.06
CA ASP A 163 -15.96 -6.54 -2.33
C ASP A 163 -15.60 -7.87 -1.64
N GLU A 164 -14.89 -8.77 -2.33
CA GLU A 164 -14.34 -10.01 -1.74
C GLU A 164 -13.38 -9.72 -0.57
N MET A 165 -12.45 -8.79 -0.74
CA MET A 165 -11.51 -8.43 0.33
C MET A 165 -12.22 -7.82 1.55
N LEU A 166 -13.26 -7.02 1.34
CA LEU A 166 -14.06 -6.42 2.42
C LEU A 166 -15.04 -7.41 3.06
N LEU A 167 -15.41 -8.49 2.36
CA LEU A 167 -16.16 -9.61 2.94
C LEU A 167 -15.27 -10.42 3.89
N LEU A 168 -13.99 -10.60 3.55
CA LEU A 168 -13.00 -11.28 4.40
C LEU A 168 -12.60 -10.44 5.63
N ASP A 169 -12.25 -9.17 5.42
CA ASP A 169 -11.97 -8.21 6.51
C ASP A 169 -12.53 -6.83 6.16
N MET A 170 -13.70 -6.50 6.72
CA MET A 170 -14.31 -5.19 6.55
C MET A 170 -13.48 -4.02 7.13
N ARG A 171 -12.48 -4.31 7.99
CA ARG A 171 -11.54 -3.32 8.54
C ARG A 171 -10.26 -3.21 7.69
N ASN A 172 -10.19 -3.87 6.55
CA ASN A 172 -9.05 -3.77 5.64
C ASN A 172 -9.02 -2.39 4.97
N ASN A 173 -8.28 -1.47 5.56
CA ASN A 173 -8.13 -0.11 5.05
C ASN A 173 -7.49 -0.06 3.65
N SER A 174 -6.65 -1.03 3.29
CA SER A 174 -6.06 -1.12 1.96
C SER A 174 -7.11 -1.41 0.89
N ALA A 175 -8.11 -2.26 1.20
CA ALA A 175 -9.23 -2.51 0.30
C ALA A 175 -10.14 -1.28 0.15
N TRP A 176 -10.43 -0.56 1.24
CA TRP A 176 -11.15 0.73 1.16
C TRP A 176 -10.40 1.78 0.33
N ASN A 177 -9.08 1.87 0.50
CA ASN A 177 -8.23 2.73 -0.31
C ASN A 177 -8.23 2.32 -1.78
N HIS A 178 -8.17 1.02 -2.07
CA HIS A 178 -8.22 0.51 -3.44
C HIS A 178 -9.57 0.75 -4.11
N ARG A 179 -10.68 0.65 -3.35
CA ARG A 179 -12.01 1.06 -3.80
C ARG A 179 -12.04 2.51 -4.24
N TRP A 180 -11.52 3.40 -3.39
CA TRP A 180 -11.40 4.83 -3.71
C TRP A 180 -10.57 5.03 -4.98
N PHE A 181 -9.40 4.40 -5.04
CA PHE A 181 -8.50 4.44 -6.19
C PHE A 181 -9.19 4.03 -7.49
N ALA A 182 -9.85 2.86 -7.52
CA ALA A 182 -10.49 2.31 -8.70
C ALA A 182 -11.58 3.26 -9.23
N ILE A 183 -12.51 3.65 -8.36
CA ILE A 183 -13.64 4.53 -8.74
C ILE A 183 -13.15 5.87 -9.28
N HIS A 184 -12.19 6.50 -8.60
CA HIS A 184 -11.70 7.81 -9.03
C HIS A 184 -10.89 7.72 -10.33
N HIS A 185 -10.19 6.61 -10.61
CA HIS A 185 -9.44 6.49 -11.86
C HIS A 185 -10.33 6.06 -13.04
N MET A 186 -11.31 5.18 -12.82
CA MET A 186 -12.32 4.81 -13.83
C MET A 186 -13.12 6.01 -14.34
N HIS A 187 -13.28 7.04 -13.50
CA HIS A 187 -14.01 8.26 -13.84
C HIS A 187 -13.11 9.50 -14.00
N ALA A 188 -11.80 9.34 -14.25
CA ALA A 188 -10.86 10.46 -14.44
C ALA A 188 -10.94 11.56 -13.36
N ARG A 189 -11.25 11.16 -12.12
CA ARG A 189 -11.47 11.98 -10.91
C ARG A 189 -12.76 12.80 -10.90
N ASP A 190 -13.59 12.72 -11.93
CA ASP A 190 -14.93 13.30 -11.98
C ASP A 190 -15.97 12.19 -11.79
N VAL A 191 -16.11 11.72 -10.55
CA VAL A 191 -17.01 10.61 -10.21
C VAL A 191 -18.47 11.08 -10.32
N PRO A 192 -19.33 10.46 -11.15
CA PRO A 192 -20.73 10.88 -11.31
C PRO A 192 -21.55 10.85 -10.01
N ALA A 193 -22.59 11.70 -9.92
CA ALA A 193 -23.39 11.85 -8.70
C ALA A 193 -24.10 10.56 -8.26
N ASP A 194 -24.58 9.74 -9.20
CA ASP A 194 -25.22 8.45 -8.92
C ASP A 194 -24.20 7.43 -8.36
N ILE A 195 -22.96 7.47 -8.83
CA ILE A 195 -21.86 6.66 -8.29
C ILE A 195 -21.50 7.14 -6.88
N ARG A 196 -21.33 8.45 -6.67
CA ARG A 196 -21.07 9.00 -5.33
C ARG A 196 -22.16 8.58 -4.33
N ALA A 197 -23.42 8.70 -4.72
CA ALA A 197 -24.56 8.30 -3.88
C ALA A 197 -24.51 6.81 -3.52
N ARG A 198 -24.19 5.93 -4.48
CA ARG A 198 -24.01 4.49 -4.26
C ARG A 198 -22.88 4.20 -3.28
N GLU A 199 -21.73 4.84 -3.45
CA GLU A 199 -20.55 4.64 -2.59
C GLU A 199 -20.76 5.14 -1.17
N ILE A 200 -21.52 6.23 -0.99
CA ILE A 200 -21.99 6.68 0.32
C ILE A 200 -22.86 5.60 0.97
N GLN A 201 -23.79 4.97 0.23
CA GLN A 201 -24.62 3.89 0.77
C GLN A 201 -23.81 2.65 1.14
N VAL A 202 -22.78 2.30 0.35
CA VAL A 202 -21.82 1.25 0.70
C VAL A 202 -21.16 1.57 2.03
N ALA A 203 -20.57 2.76 2.19
CA ALA A 203 -19.93 3.17 3.44
C ALA A 203 -20.89 3.12 4.65
N VAL A 204 -22.10 3.68 4.48
CA VAL A 204 -23.17 3.67 5.50
C VAL A 204 -23.53 2.24 5.92
N SER A 205 -23.66 1.31 4.98
CA SER A 205 -23.98 -0.09 5.29
C SER A 205 -22.90 -0.76 6.16
N TYR A 206 -21.62 -0.48 5.90
CA TYR A 206 -20.50 -1.02 6.68
C TYR A 206 -20.38 -0.34 8.04
N ILE A 207 -20.65 0.97 8.12
CA ILE A 207 -20.72 1.72 9.38
C ILE A 207 -21.78 1.12 10.30
N ARG A 208 -23.01 0.87 9.79
CA ARG A 208 -24.07 0.27 10.60
C ARG A 208 -23.73 -1.14 11.10
N ARG A 209 -23.00 -1.92 10.31
CA ARG A 209 -22.56 -3.28 10.70
C ARG A 209 -21.44 -3.25 11.74
N ALA A 210 -20.55 -2.26 11.68
CA ALA A 210 -19.44 -2.12 12.61
C ALA A 210 -19.15 -0.64 12.92
N PRO A 211 -19.90 0.00 13.83
CA PRO A 211 -19.78 1.44 14.11
C PRO A 211 -18.40 1.89 14.57
N HIS A 212 -17.63 0.99 15.18
CA HIS A 212 -16.26 1.24 15.65
C HIS A 212 -15.17 0.92 14.62
N ASN A 213 -15.53 0.63 13.37
CA ASN A 213 -14.58 0.48 12.27
C ASN A 213 -14.30 1.84 11.62
N GLU A 214 -13.09 2.36 11.78
CA GLU A 214 -12.69 3.67 11.28
C GLU A 214 -12.71 3.79 9.74
N SER A 215 -12.34 2.73 9.02
CA SER A 215 -12.14 2.78 7.57
C SER A 215 -13.35 3.27 6.77
N PRO A 216 -14.57 2.73 6.94
CA PRO A 216 -15.74 3.23 6.22
C PRO A 216 -16.16 4.65 6.63
N TRP A 217 -15.87 5.10 7.87
CA TRP A 217 -16.06 6.50 8.26
C TRP A 217 -15.12 7.44 7.50
N ASN A 218 -13.84 7.06 7.40
CA ASN A 218 -12.86 7.83 6.65
C ASN A 218 -13.20 7.87 5.15
N TYR A 219 -13.66 6.75 4.59
CA TYR A 219 -14.14 6.66 3.21
C TYR A 219 -15.36 7.57 2.96
N LEU A 220 -16.37 7.52 3.83
CA LEU A 220 -17.54 8.40 3.78
C LEU A 220 -17.15 9.88 3.84
N ARG A 221 -16.28 10.26 4.78
CA ARG A 221 -15.77 11.63 4.93
C ARG A 221 -15.00 12.11 3.70
N GLY A 222 -14.37 11.21 2.96
CA GLY A 222 -13.74 11.52 1.67
C GLY A 222 -14.74 12.12 0.68
N TYR A 223 -15.90 11.49 0.52
CA TYR A 223 -16.96 11.99 -0.37
C TYR A 223 -17.61 13.28 0.14
N LEU A 224 -17.85 13.40 1.45
CA LEU A 224 -18.45 14.61 2.02
C LEU A 224 -17.56 15.85 1.87
N ARG A 225 -16.23 15.68 1.77
CA ARG A 225 -15.29 16.78 1.56
C ARG A 225 -15.09 17.15 0.10
N SER A 226 -15.33 16.22 -0.83
CA SER A 226 -15.09 16.43 -2.26
C SER A 226 -16.30 16.98 -3.02
N SER A 227 -17.49 16.98 -2.41
CA SER A 227 -18.75 17.27 -3.08
C SER A 227 -19.72 18.01 -2.14
N HIS A 228 -20.33 19.08 -2.66
CA HIS A 228 -21.24 19.96 -1.91
C HIS A 228 -22.72 19.67 -2.19
N ASP A 229 -23.00 18.81 -3.17
CA ASP A 229 -24.34 18.44 -3.63
C ASP A 229 -24.88 17.15 -2.97
N ILE A 230 -24.22 16.68 -1.91
CA ILE A 230 -24.66 15.51 -1.15
C ILE A 230 -25.75 15.93 -0.15
N ASP A 231 -26.89 15.23 -0.19
CA ASP A 231 -27.87 15.32 0.90
C ASP A 231 -27.28 14.68 2.17
N VAL A 232 -26.85 15.53 3.10
CA VAL A 232 -26.25 15.09 4.36
C VAL A 232 -27.30 14.69 5.41
N ALA A 233 -28.59 14.96 5.20
CA ALA A 233 -29.61 14.71 6.23
C ALA A 233 -29.72 13.22 6.65
N PRO A 234 -29.68 12.23 5.73
CA PRO A 234 -29.65 10.81 6.11
C PRO A 234 -28.38 10.41 6.85
N ILE A 235 -27.24 11.01 6.49
CA ILE A 235 -25.93 10.74 7.11
C ILE A 235 -25.90 11.31 8.53
N HIS A 236 -26.43 12.52 8.70
CA HIS A 236 -26.57 13.18 9.99
C HIS A 236 -27.41 12.32 10.95
N ARG A 237 -28.60 11.87 10.51
CA ARG A 237 -29.47 10.99 11.31
C ARG A 237 -28.77 9.69 11.71
N MET A 238 -28.09 9.03 10.76
CA MET A 238 -27.32 7.81 11.07
C MET A 238 -26.23 8.08 12.13
N ALA A 239 -25.50 9.19 12.02
CA ALA A 239 -24.46 9.54 12.98
C ALA A 239 -25.05 9.86 14.36
N GLU A 240 -26.20 10.54 14.43
CA GLU A 240 -26.93 10.80 15.69
C GLU A 240 -27.40 9.49 16.33
N GLU A 241 -28.01 8.57 15.56
CA GLU A 241 -28.43 7.25 16.02
C GLU A 241 -27.25 6.47 16.63
N ILE A 242 -26.14 6.35 15.90
CA ILE A 242 -24.96 5.62 16.36
C ILE A 242 -24.32 6.29 17.58
N TYR A 243 -24.26 7.62 17.62
CA TYR A 243 -23.71 8.33 18.77
C TYR A 243 -24.61 8.20 20.00
N ALA A 244 -25.93 8.14 19.84
CA ALA A 244 -26.86 7.88 20.94
C ALA A 244 -26.74 6.46 21.50
N GLU A 245 -26.49 5.46 20.64
CA GLU A 245 -26.24 4.07 21.06
C GLU A 245 -24.85 3.86 21.68
N HIS A 246 -23.85 4.62 21.22
CA HIS A 246 -22.46 4.54 21.63
C HIS A 246 -21.92 5.90 22.06
N PRO A 247 -22.52 6.54 23.08
CA PRO A 247 -22.12 7.87 23.50
C PRO A 247 -20.66 7.83 23.89
N THR A 248 -19.90 8.79 23.36
CA THR A 248 -18.47 9.04 23.66
C THR A 248 -17.47 7.91 23.38
N THR A 249 -17.94 6.72 23.00
CA THR A 249 -17.15 5.53 22.67
C THR A 249 -16.97 5.35 21.17
N CYS A 250 -18.00 5.67 20.38
CA CYS A 250 -17.85 5.79 18.92
C CYS A 250 -17.36 7.19 18.56
N ILE A 251 -16.05 7.41 18.69
CA ILE A 251 -15.41 8.71 18.40
C ILE A 251 -15.62 9.16 16.94
N PHE A 252 -15.85 8.22 16.02
CA PHE A 252 -16.02 8.51 14.59
C PHE A 252 -17.38 9.16 14.29
N ALA A 253 -18.45 8.65 14.89
CA ALA A 253 -19.78 9.26 14.80
C ALA A 253 -19.77 10.65 15.43
N ALA A 254 -19.21 10.77 16.64
CA ALA A 254 -19.05 12.04 17.33
C ALA A 254 -18.28 13.08 16.48
N ASN A 255 -17.14 12.68 15.92
CA ASN A 255 -16.31 13.56 15.09
C ASN A 255 -17.02 13.98 13.79
N LEU A 256 -17.80 13.08 13.17
CA LEU A 256 -18.60 13.42 12.00
C LEU A 256 -19.73 14.40 12.35
N LEU A 257 -20.40 14.21 13.49
CA LEU A 257 -21.44 15.15 13.97
C LEU A 257 -20.86 16.55 14.19
N VAL A 258 -19.68 16.66 14.79
CA VAL A 258 -18.98 17.94 14.91
C VAL A 258 -18.72 18.56 13.53
N ASP A 259 -18.23 17.79 12.56
CA ASP A 259 -18.00 18.29 11.19
C ASP A 259 -19.30 18.82 10.55
N LEU A 260 -20.41 18.08 10.67
CA LEU A 260 -21.72 18.46 10.12
C LEU A 260 -22.33 19.67 10.82
N HIS A 261 -22.22 19.75 12.15
CA HIS A 261 -22.71 20.88 12.93
C HIS A 261 -21.94 22.17 12.66
N VAL A 262 -20.62 22.08 12.51
CA VAL A 262 -19.78 23.21 12.10
C VAL A 262 -20.15 23.66 10.69
N ALA A 263 -20.37 22.73 9.75
CA ALA A 263 -20.80 23.06 8.40
C ALA A 263 -22.18 23.75 8.35
N ALA A 264 -23.11 23.35 9.22
CA ALA A 264 -24.42 24.00 9.33
C ALA A 264 -24.36 25.44 9.87
N SER A 265 -23.37 25.75 10.73
CA SER A 265 -23.06 27.11 11.21
C SER A 265 -24.24 27.88 11.85
N THR A 266 -25.22 27.19 12.45
CA THR A 266 -26.29 27.83 13.23
C THR A 266 -25.89 27.91 14.71
N PRO A 267 -26.48 28.81 15.52
CA PRO A 267 -26.21 28.86 16.95
C PRO A 267 -26.38 27.49 17.64
N ASP A 268 -27.52 26.84 17.40
CA ASP A 268 -27.84 25.53 17.98
C ASP A 268 -26.86 24.43 17.51
N SER A 269 -26.45 24.44 16.24
CA SER A 269 -25.51 23.44 15.74
C SER A 269 -24.13 23.63 16.35
N LEU A 270 -23.65 24.88 16.47
CA LEU A 270 -22.36 25.18 17.07
C LEU A 270 -22.32 24.83 18.56
N ASP A 271 -23.43 25.00 19.29
CA ASP A 271 -23.51 24.59 20.69
C ASP A 271 -23.47 23.06 20.83
N LYS A 272 -24.20 22.31 19.99
CA LYS A 272 -24.05 20.85 19.92
C LYS A 272 -22.61 20.41 19.60
N ALA A 273 -21.94 21.09 18.67
CA ALA A 273 -20.54 20.79 18.34
C ALA A 273 -19.61 21.00 19.55
N LYS A 274 -19.81 22.09 20.33
CA LYS A 274 -19.07 22.34 21.58
C LYS A 274 -19.30 21.23 22.60
N GLU A 275 -20.55 20.84 22.82
CA GLU A 275 -20.91 19.78 23.77
C GLU A 275 -20.21 18.46 23.44
N ILE A 276 -20.25 18.04 22.17
CA ILE A 276 -19.58 16.82 21.72
C ILE A 276 -18.06 16.92 21.88
N LEU A 277 -17.45 18.06 21.53
CA LEU A 277 -15.99 18.25 21.67
C LEU A 277 -15.54 18.22 23.13
N HIS A 278 -16.30 18.82 24.04
CA HIS A 278 -16.04 18.72 25.48
C HIS A 278 -16.12 17.28 25.97
N ALA A 279 -17.14 16.54 25.53
CA ALA A 279 -17.29 15.12 25.88
C ALA A 279 -16.09 14.30 25.36
N LEU A 280 -15.70 14.48 24.09
CA LEU A 280 -14.55 13.80 23.49
C LEU A 280 -13.22 14.12 24.19
N ALA A 281 -13.01 15.38 24.60
CA ALA A 281 -11.81 15.76 25.35
C ALA A 281 -11.71 15.05 26.70
N ALA A 282 -12.85 14.72 27.32
CA ALA A 282 -12.91 13.96 28.56
C ALA A 282 -12.77 12.43 28.36
N THR A 283 -13.32 11.89 27.28
CA THR A 283 -13.44 10.42 27.09
C THR A 283 -12.39 9.80 26.16
N ASP A 284 -11.71 10.58 25.31
CA ASP A 284 -10.60 10.14 24.46
C ASP A 284 -9.30 10.86 24.86
N PRO A 285 -8.66 10.45 25.98
CA PRO A 285 -7.51 11.16 26.55
C PRO A 285 -6.30 11.19 25.61
N ILE A 286 -6.18 10.20 24.71
CA ILE A 286 -5.10 10.14 23.72
C ILE A 286 -5.20 11.32 22.75
N ARG A 287 -6.42 11.71 22.36
CA ARG A 287 -6.66 12.82 21.43
C ARG A 287 -7.25 14.07 22.11
N ALA A 288 -7.26 14.14 23.45
CA ALA A 288 -7.76 15.31 24.17
C ALA A 288 -7.13 16.64 23.69
N PRO A 289 -5.80 16.75 23.43
CA PRO A 289 -5.23 17.98 22.88
C PRO A 289 -5.81 18.35 21.50
N TYR A 290 -6.14 17.35 20.68
CA TYR A 290 -6.76 17.56 19.37
C TYR A 290 -8.22 18.04 19.51
N TRP A 291 -8.99 17.46 20.43
CA TRP A 291 -10.37 17.89 20.68
C TRP A 291 -10.45 19.31 21.25
N THR A 292 -9.57 19.65 22.20
CA THR A 292 -9.43 21.02 22.71
C THR A 292 -9.02 21.99 21.60
N HIS A 293 -8.06 21.62 20.76
CA HIS A 293 -7.68 22.45 19.62
C HIS A 293 -8.85 22.71 18.65
N ARG A 294 -9.70 21.71 18.40
CA ARG A 294 -10.91 21.88 17.58
C ARG A 294 -11.93 22.81 18.25
N LEU A 295 -12.11 22.70 19.56
CA LEU A 295 -13.01 23.54 20.35
C LEU A 295 -12.61 25.02 20.23
N ASP A 296 -11.31 25.31 20.38
CA ASP A 296 -10.75 26.66 20.28
C ASP A 296 -10.91 27.29 18.88
N ARG A 297 -11.16 26.45 17.86
CA ARG A 297 -11.32 26.87 16.45
C ARG A 297 -12.75 26.87 15.96
N LEU A 298 -13.73 26.64 16.83
CA LEU A 298 -15.12 26.77 16.42
C LEU A 298 -15.41 28.21 15.97
N PRO A 299 -16.15 28.40 14.85
CA PRO A 299 -16.46 29.73 14.37
C PRO A 299 -17.32 30.48 15.40
N ALA A 300 -17.08 31.78 15.53
CA ALA A 300 -18.02 32.65 16.24
C ALA A 300 -19.36 32.65 15.49
N VAL A 301 -20.46 32.72 16.23
CA VAL A 301 -21.81 32.83 15.64
C VAL A 301 -21.82 34.03 14.70
N ARG A 302 -22.04 33.79 13.40
CA ARG A 302 -22.32 34.88 12.47
C ARG A 302 -23.71 35.39 12.80
N VAL A 303 -23.76 36.49 13.57
CA VAL A 303 -24.97 37.29 13.66
C VAL A 303 -25.01 38.09 12.37
N ASP A 304 -25.76 37.62 11.39
CA ASP A 304 -26.01 38.40 10.18
C ASP A 304 -26.67 39.71 10.64
N ALA A 305 -25.94 40.81 10.51
CA ALA A 305 -26.48 42.14 10.74
C ALA A 305 -27.51 42.40 9.64
N HIS A 306 -28.76 42.54 10.06
CA HIS A 306 -29.93 42.85 9.23
C HIS A 306 -29.71 44.04 8.28
#